data_AF-A0A381T5Q7-F1
#
_entry.id   AF-A0A381T5Q7-F1
#
_cell.length_a   1.000
_cell.length_b   1.000
_cell.length_c   1.000
_cell.angle_alpha   90.00
_cell.angle_beta   90.00
_cell.angle_gamma   90.00
#
_symmetry.space_group_name_H-M   'P 1'
#
loop_
_entity.id
_entity.type
_entity.pdbx_description
1 polymer ?
#
loop_
_entity_poly.entity_id
_entity_poly.type
_entity_poly.pdbx_seq_one_letter_code
_entity_poly.pdbx_strand_id
1 'polypeptide(L)'
;MSVDDEQGALHRLMRETLLSEPLKGWDTKSLGDASGLSQTGMHHQLVKLRESGLVAAETEGRWHIHVLRGGSISAAVDLVSVQARAILDLRLSEVAERVTESDDRMDIPSEDGDGGFQIEIAEPGATVEGEDRLDALMRDLGLNGERGKHNDRLARQLFEEISSSGRATTLLALADKTGDSRSRVQRAVERMRAAGIAERVPMLDRIAQDVYAGLMRQHDARGEEWLMTRGGLGRLDESVSKSLIAGVRKKSLNIEKVQDILAPVPLDAQRVLLNTLGGRMPYGIRISGRDGAAVKERVMRQADRTLRRLRTVAQRLDESLAS
;
A
#
# COMPACT_ATOMS: atom_id res chain seq x y z
N MET A 1 21.40 32.63 -1.62
CA MET A 1 21.40 31.24 -1.13
C MET A 1 21.94 30.42 -2.27
N SER A 2 23.15 29.87 -2.12
CA SER A 2 23.73 29.03 -3.18
C SER A 2 22.97 27.71 -3.24
N VAL A 3 23.05 27.00 -4.37
CA VAL A 3 22.48 25.64 -4.50
C VAL A 3 23.05 24.68 -3.43
N ASP A 4 24.24 24.97 -2.90
CA ASP A 4 24.86 24.22 -1.79
C ASP A 4 24.20 24.45 -0.42
N ASP A 5 23.53 25.59 -0.21
CA ASP A 5 22.77 25.87 1.02
C ASP A 5 21.44 25.07 1.07
N GLU A 6 20.91 24.70 -0.10
CA GLU A 6 19.69 23.87 -0.23
C GLU A 6 20.00 22.34 -0.18
N GLN A 7 21.25 21.94 -0.41
CA GLN A 7 21.67 20.54 -0.42
C GLN A 7 22.03 20.06 1.00
N GLY A 8 21.27 19.08 1.50
CA GLY A 8 21.47 18.50 2.83
C GLY A 8 22.83 17.79 2.98
N ALA A 9 23.28 17.63 4.23
CA ALA A 9 24.60 17.09 4.54
C ALA A 9 24.90 15.69 3.95
N LEU A 10 23.88 14.85 3.77
CA LEU A 10 24.02 13.55 3.10
C LEU A 10 24.36 13.70 1.60
N HIS A 11 23.81 14.73 0.94
CA HIS A 11 24.12 15.01 -0.46
C HIS A 11 25.58 15.39 -0.62
N ARG A 12 26.08 16.34 0.19
CA ARG A 12 27.50 16.73 0.19
C ARG A 12 28.41 15.54 0.50
N LEU A 13 28.08 14.76 1.55
CA LEU A 13 28.80 13.53 1.88
C LEU A 13 28.94 12.62 0.66
N MET A 14 27.83 12.25 0.02
CA MET A 14 27.86 11.35 -1.14
C MET A 14 28.63 11.96 -2.31
N ARG A 15 28.32 13.20 -2.70
CA ARG A 15 28.88 13.86 -3.88
C ARG A 15 30.38 14.12 -3.77
N GLU A 16 30.84 14.60 -2.63
CA GLU A 16 32.23 15.03 -2.44
C GLU A 16 33.17 13.88 -2.05
N THR A 17 32.63 12.73 -1.60
CA THR A 17 33.44 11.60 -1.14
C THR A 17 33.14 10.29 -1.88
N LEU A 18 32.04 9.62 -1.52
CA LEU A 18 31.76 8.25 -1.95
C LEU A 18 31.42 8.12 -3.44
N LEU A 19 30.91 9.19 -4.08
CA LEU A 19 30.63 9.20 -5.52
C LEU A 19 31.82 9.72 -6.34
N SER A 20 32.60 10.66 -5.80
CA SER A 20 33.77 11.23 -6.49
C SER A 20 34.96 10.27 -6.49
N GLU A 21 35.23 9.62 -5.36
CA GLU A 21 36.30 8.63 -5.21
C GLU A 21 35.76 7.35 -4.52
N PRO A 22 35.02 6.49 -5.25
CA PRO A 22 34.27 5.37 -4.67
C PRO A 22 35.08 4.34 -3.88
N LEU A 23 36.35 4.16 -4.24
CA LEU A 23 37.24 3.14 -3.69
C LEU A 23 38.44 3.71 -2.90
N LYS A 24 38.48 5.03 -2.65
CA LYS A 24 39.59 5.67 -1.93
C LYS A 24 39.82 5.09 -0.53
N GLY A 25 38.74 4.67 0.12
CA GLY A 25 38.73 4.32 1.53
C GLY A 25 38.69 5.57 2.39
N TRP A 26 37.53 5.85 2.98
CA TRP A 26 37.31 7.05 3.77
C TRP A 26 37.11 6.69 5.24
N ASP A 27 37.92 7.26 6.13
CA ASP A 27 37.67 7.18 7.57
C ASP A 27 36.58 8.18 8.01
N THR A 28 35.95 7.92 9.16
CA THR A 28 34.86 8.76 9.71
C THR A 28 35.23 10.23 9.87
N LYS A 29 36.50 10.53 10.21
CA LYS A 29 36.97 11.91 10.40
C LYS A 29 37.09 12.61 9.06
N SER A 30 37.73 11.99 8.09
CA SER A 30 37.87 12.49 6.72
C SER A 30 36.50 12.74 6.06
N LEU A 31 35.52 11.86 6.29
CA LEU A 31 34.14 12.09 5.84
C LEU A 31 33.46 13.26 6.58
N GLY A 32 33.71 13.39 7.88
CA GLY A 32 33.19 14.50 8.70
C GLY A 32 33.70 15.84 8.21
N ASP A 33 34.99 15.93 7.94
CA ASP A 33 35.68 17.12 7.46
C ASP A 33 35.17 17.53 6.07
N ALA A 34 34.93 16.57 5.15
CA ALA A 34 34.38 16.84 3.82
C ALA A 34 32.91 17.28 3.84
N SER A 35 32.06 16.61 4.63
CA SER A 35 30.61 16.86 4.64
C SER A 35 30.16 18.01 5.55
N GLY A 36 31.05 18.48 6.44
CA GLY A 36 30.75 19.44 7.50
C GLY A 36 29.87 18.87 8.62
N LEU A 37 29.81 17.55 8.76
CA LEU A 37 29.03 16.86 9.80
C LEU A 37 29.84 16.69 11.08
N SER A 38 29.17 16.80 12.23
CA SER A 38 29.75 16.38 13.51
C SER A 38 30.03 14.87 13.52
N GLN A 39 30.93 14.42 14.39
CA GLN A 39 31.24 12.98 14.54
C GLN A 39 29.98 12.13 14.78
N THR A 40 29.08 12.56 15.66
CA THR A 40 27.80 11.87 15.91
C THR A 40 26.88 11.89 14.68
N GLY A 41 26.80 13.03 13.98
CA GLY A 41 26.01 13.15 12.76
C GLY A 41 26.52 12.23 11.65
N MET A 42 27.84 12.16 11.47
CA MET A 42 28.50 11.26 10.52
C MET A 42 28.23 9.79 10.86
N HIS A 43 28.40 9.40 12.12
CA HIS A 43 28.13 8.03 12.56
C HIS A 43 26.69 7.62 12.22
N HIS A 44 25.69 8.46 12.50
CA HIS A 44 24.30 8.18 12.15
C HIS A 44 24.07 8.03 10.64
N GLN A 45 24.71 8.85 9.79
CA GLN A 45 24.57 8.71 8.33
C GLN A 45 25.24 7.42 7.82
N LEU A 46 26.43 7.09 8.34
CA LEU A 46 27.15 5.88 7.97
C LEU A 46 26.41 4.60 8.37
N VAL A 47 25.77 4.59 9.53
CA VAL A 47 24.89 3.47 9.94
C VAL A 47 23.77 3.29 8.91
N LYS A 48 23.05 4.36 8.54
CA LYS A 48 21.98 4.30 7.53
C LYS A 48 22.47 3.86 6.15
N LEU A 49 23.63 4.36 5.70
CA LEU A 49 24.21 4.01 4.41
C LEU A 49 24.69 2.54 4.36
N ARG A 50 25.17 2.02 5.50
CA ARG A 50 25.52 0.60 5.63
C ARG A 50 24.30 -0.29 5.72
N GLU A 51 23.29 0.09 6.50
CA GLU A 51 22.03 -0.66 6.64
C GLU A 51 21.24 -0.70 5.32
N SER A 52 21.27 0.38 4.54
CA SER A 52 20.72 0.39 3.17
C SER A 52 21.57 -0.37 2.16
N GLY A 53 22.75 -0.86 2.56
CA GLY A 53 23.65 -1.65 1.74
C GLY A 53 24.39 -0.87 0.67
N LEU A 54 24.41 0.46 0.74
CA LEU A 54 25.12 1.34 -0.21
C LEU A 54 26.61 1.46 0.10
N VAL A 55 26.98 1.42 1.39
CA VAL A 55 28.37 1.57 1.85
C VAL A 55 28.87 0.28 2.46
N ALA A 56 30.07 -0.14 2.04
CA ALA A 56 30.82 -1.19 2.71
C ALA A 56 31.82 -0.57 3.71
N ALA A 57 32.14 -1.33 4.76
CA ALA A 57 33.13 -0.92 5.74
C ALA A 57 34.10 -2.07 6.00
N GLU A 58 35.40 -1.78 5.96
CA GLU A 58 36.46 -2.66 6.41
C GLU A 58 37.06 -2.12 7.71
N THR A 59 37.50 -3.01 8.60
CA THR A 59 38.17 -2.60 9.82
C THR A 59 39.67 -2.75 9.65
N GLU A 60 40.38 -1.63 9.63
CA GLU A 60 41.84 -1.59 9.59
C GLU A 60 42.37 -1.13 10.95
N GLY A 61 42.76 -2.10 11.79
CA GLY A 61 43.15 -1.84 13.17
C GLY A 61 42.00 -1.31 14.03
N ARG A 62 42.06 -0.02 14.43
CA ARG A 62 41.00 0.67 15.20
C ARG A 62 40.08 1.53 14.34
N TRP A 63 40.34 1.61 13.03
CA TRP A 63 39.63 2.51 12.13
C TRP A 63 38.66 1.73 11.25
N HIS A 64 37.49 2.31 10.99
CA HIS A 64 36.58 1.83 9.97
C HIS A 64 36.82 2.63 8.70
N ILE A 65 37.13 1.92 7.62
CA ILE A 65 37.36 2.47 6.29
C ILE A 65 36.11 2.22 5.45
N HIS A 66 35.50 3.29 4.96
CA HIS A 66 34.24 3.27 4.24
C HIS A 66 34.45 3.45 2.73
N VAL A 67 33.79 2.61 1.94
CA VAL A 67 33.80 2.69 0.46
C VAL A 67 32.40 2.51 -0.09
N LEU A 68 32.16 3.02 -1.30
CA LEU A 68 30.92 2.73 -2.01
C LEU A 68 30.90 1.26 -2.40
N ARG A 69 29.85 0.53 -2.00
CA ARG A 69 29.78 -0.92 -2.20
C ARG A 69 29.82 -1.25 -3.69
N GLY A 70 30.73 -2.14 -4.09
CA GLY A 70 30.89 -2.51 -5.51
C GLY A 70 31.58 -1.44 -6.36
N GLY A 71 32.08 -0.34 -5.77
CA GLY A 71 32.90 0.65 -6.45
C GLY A 71 32.16 1.65 -7.35
N SER A 72 30.83 1.62 -7.39
CA SER A 72 29.97 2.58 -8.11
C SER A 72 28.56 2.57 -7.52
N ILE A 73 27.74 3.60 -7.81
CA ILE A 73 26.38 3.63 -7.23
C ILE A 73 25.48 2.59 -7.92
N SER A 74 25.67 2.33 -9.22
CA SER A 74 24.95 1.29 -9.94
C SER A 74 25.26 -0.09 -9.38
N ALA A 75 26.52 -0.42 -9.14
CA ALA A 75 26.91 -1.69 -8.53
C ALA A 75 26.34 -1.85 -7.10
N ALA A 76 26.36 -0.79 -6.29
CA ALA A 76 25.76 -0.79 -4.97
C ALA A 76 24.25 -1.09 -5.04
N VAL A 77 23.54 -0.38 -5.91
CA VAL A 77 22.08 -0.52 -6.09
C VAL A 77 21.72 -1.88 -6.69
N ASP A 78 22.54 -2.45 -7.57
CA ASP A 78 22.34 -3.80 -8.11
C ASP A 78 22.45 -4.87 -7.02
N LEU A 79 23.49 -4.79 -6.18
CA LEU A 79 23.68 -5.70 -5.05
C LEU A 79 22.52 -5.60 -4.03
N VAL A 80 22.14 -4.36 -3.68
CA VAL A 80 20.99 -4.10 -2.80
C VAL A 80 19.70 -4.64 -3.42
N SER A 81 19.50 -4.47 -4.73
CA SER A 81 18.32 -4.95 -5.43
C SER A 81 18.19 -6.48 -5.37
N VAL A 82 19.29 -7.21 -5.58
CA VAL A 82 19.30 -8.68 -5.51
C VAL A 82 18.99 -9.15 -4.10
N GLN A 83 19.63 -8.55 -3.09
CA GLN A 83 19.41 -8.89 -1.69
C GLN A 83 17.97 -8.57 -1.26
N ALA A 84 17.49 -7.36 -1.54
CA ALA A 84 16.14 -6.93 -1.20
C ALA A 84 15.07 -7.83 -1.85
N ARG A 85 15.25 -8.20 -3.11
CA ARG A 85 14.34 -9.12 -3.81
C ARG A 85 14.33 -10.51 -3.16
N ALA A 86 15.48 -11.04 -2.79
CA ALA A 86 15.58 -12.36 -2.15
C ALA A 86 14.92 -12.37 -0.77
N ILE A 87 15.18 -11.33 0.05
CA ILE A 87 14.55 -11.17 1.37
C ILE A 87 13.05 -11.04 1.22
N LEU A 88 12.58 -10.15 0.33
CA LEU A 88 11.16 -9.93 0.12
C LEU A 88 10.45 -11.22 -0.36
N ASP A 89 11.06 -12.00 -1.26
CA ASP A 89 10.50 -13.27 -1.71
C ASP A 89 10.31 -14.26 -0.57
N LEU A 90 11.29 -14.35 0.34
CA LEU A 90 11.21 -15.15 1.56
C LEU A 90 10.07 -14.68 2.46
N ARG A 91 10.00 -13.38 2.77
CA ARG A 91 8.96 -12.81 3.66
C ARG A 91 7.56 -12.95 3.07
N LEU A 92 7.40 -12.75 1.76
CA LEU A 92 6.12 -12.92 1.08
C LEU A 92 5.67 -14.38 0.97
N SER A 93 6.59 -15.35 1.07
CA SER A 93 6.20 -16.75 1.16
C SER A 93 5.45 -17.02 2.47
N GLU A 94 5.89 -16.41 3.58
CA GLU A 94 5.18 -16.49 4.87
C GLU A 94 3.82 -15.78 4.83
N VAL A 95 3.70 -14.67 4.08
CA VAL A 95 2.40 -14.03 3.82
C VAL A 95 1.49 -14.97 3.02
N ALA A 96 2.02 -15.55 1.94
CA ALA A 96 1.27 -16.41 1.04
C ALA A 96 0.67 -17.64 1.74
N GLU A 97 1.41 -18.25 2.67
CA GLU A 97 0.94 -19.39 3.48
C GLU A 97 -0.30 -19.07 4.34
N ARG A 98 -0.56 -17.80 4.65
CA ARG A 98 -1.68 -17.35 5.50
C ARG A 98 -2.90 -16.89 4.72
N VAL A 99 -2.83 -16.85 3.39
CA VAL A 99 -3.93 -16.42 2.53
C VAL A 99 -4.72 -17.64 2.07
N THR A 100 -5.97 -17.72 2.49
CA THR A 100 -6.89 -18.77 2.04
C THR A 100 -7.28 -18.50 0.59
N GLU A 101 -7.27 -19.55 -0.25
CA GLU A 101 -7.76 -19.47 -1.62
C GLU A 101 -9.27 -19.20 -1.64
N SER A 102 -9.72 -18.35 -2.57
CA SER A 102 -11.13 -18.05 -2.78
C SER A 102 -11.37 -17.65 -4.23
N ASP A 103 -12.24 -18.40 -4.89
CA ASP A 103 -12.66 -18.13 -6.27
C ASP A 103 -13.49 -16.84 -6.36
N ASP A 104 -14.45 -16.66 -5.47
CA ASP A 104 -15.34 -15.49 -5.43
C ASP A 104 -14.62 -14.16 -5.13
N ARG A 105 -13.43 -14.23 -4.51
CA ARG A 105 -12.75 -13.03 -4.00
C ARG A 105 -12.48 -12.02 -5.09
N MET A 106 -12.18 -12.47 -6.31
CA MET A 106 -11.75 -11.62 -7.42
C MET A 106 -12.86 -11.28 -8.43
N ASP A 107 -14.12 -11.69 -8.18
CA ASP A 107 -15.26 -11.48 -9.08
C ASP A 107 -15.47 -10.00 -9.43
N ILE A 108 -15.36 -9.15 -8.42
CA ILE A 108 -15.46 -7.70 -8.59
C ILE A 108 -14.05 -7.17 -8.89
N PRO A 109 -13.81 -6.50 -10.03
CA PRO A 109 -12.52 -5.93 -10.32
C PRO A 109 -12.18 -4.83 -9.30
N SER A 110 -10.91 -4.77 -8.91
CA SER A 110 -10.44 -3.64 -8.11
C SER A 110 -10.34 -2.39 -8.97
N GLU A 111 -10.73 -1.27 -8.38
CA GLU A 111 -10.56 0.07 -8.96
C GLU A 111 -9.30 0.75 -8.42
N ASP A 112 -8.54 0.05 -7.58
CA ASP A 112 -7.27 0.55 -7.11
C ASP A 112 -6.28 0.63 -8.27
N GLY A 113 -5.97 1.87 -8.67
CA GLY A 113 -4.87 2.14 -9.57
C GLY A 113 -3.52 1.78 -8.95
N ASP A 114 -2.45 2.02 -9.71
CA ASP A 114 -1.07 1.88 -9.27
C ASP A 114 -0.76 3.00 -8.25
N GLY A 115 -1.26 2.84 -7.02
CA GLY A 115 -0.91 3.69 -5.88
C GLY A 115 0.60 3.67 -5.64
N GLY A 116 1.11 4.64 -4.87
CA GLY A 116 2.52 4.64 -4.48
C GLY A 116 2.87 3.36 -3.76
N PHE A 117 3.71 2.52 -4.37
CA PHE A 117 4.18 1.28 -3.77
C PHE A 117 5.14 1.59 -2.62
N GLN A 118 4.85 1.07 -1.44
CA GLN A 118 5.67 1.24 -0.24
C GLN A 118 5.61 -0.02 0.61
N ILE A 119 6.78 -0.60 0.87
CA ILE A 119 6.97 -1.77 1.73
C ILE A 119 8.34 -1.68 2.40
N GLU A 120 8.44 -2.13 3.65
CA GLU A 120 9.73 -2.33 4.30
C GLU A 120 10.24 -3.75 4.01
N ILE A 121 11.53 -3.87 3.76
CA ILE A 121 12.18 -5.15 3.48
C ILE A 121 13.24 -5.36 4.55
N ALA A 122 12.97 -6.31 5.44
CA ALA A 122 13.87 -6.71 6.50
C ALA A 122 14.03 -8.23 6.54
N GLU A 123 15.23 -8.69 6.89
CA GLU A 123 15.45 -10.08 7.26
C GLU A 123 14.63 -10.42 8.50
N PRO A 124 14.28 -11.71 8.73
CA PRO A 124 13.59 -12.11 9.94
C PRO A 124 14.34 -11.65 11.19
N GLY A 125 13.71 -10.77 11.98
CA GLY A 125 14.29 -10.22 13.19
C GLY A 125 14.34 -11.21 14.35
N ALA A 126 14.95 -10.77 15.46
CA ALA A 126 14.94 -11.52 16.71
C ALA A 126 13.50 -11.70 17.23
N THR A 127 13.23 -12.85 17.85
CA THR A 127 11.96 -13.12 18.53
C THR A 127 11.81 -12.19 19.74
N VAL A 128 10.66 -11.52 19.84
CA VAL A 128 10.30 -10.69 20.98
C VAL A 128 9.38 -11.50 21.90
N GLU A 129 9.58 -11.40 23.21
CA GLU A 129 8.74 -12.10 24.18
C GLU A 129 7.26 -11.65 24.04
N GLY A 130 6.35 -12.62 23.91
CA GLY A 130 4.92 -12.36 23.72
C GLY A 130 4.49 -12.05 22.28
N GLU A 131 5.41 -12.03 21.32
CA GLU A 131 5.12 -11.94 19.88
C GLU A 131 5.35 -13.29 19.20
N ASP A 132 4.47 -13.65 18.27
CA ASP A 132 4.69 -14.80 17.40
C ASP A 132 5.29 -14.39 16.04
N ARG A 133 5.51 -15.38 15.17
CA ARG A 133 6.14 -15.17 13.86
C ARG A 133 5.32 -14.24 12.95
N LEU A 134 3.99 -14.22 13.07
CA LEU A 134 3.15 -13.33 12.27
C LEU A 134 3.23 -11.89 12.79
N ASP A 135 3.28 -11.69 14.11
CA ASP A 135 3.51 -10.36 14.68
C ASP A 135 4.82 -9.76 14.16
N ALA A 136 5.90 -10.56 14.19
CA ALA A 136 7.20 -10.17 13.65
C ALA A 136 7.12 -9.87 12.14
N LEU A 137 6.44 -10.71 11.35
CA LEU A 137 6.26 -10.48 9.91
C LEU A 137 5.54 -9.17 9.60
N MET A 138 4.47 -8.83 10.32
CA MET A 138 3.76 -7.57 10.11
C MET A 138 4.64 -6.35 10.44
N ARG A 139 5.48 -6.46 11.48
CA ARG A 139 6.46 -5.43 11.81
C ARG A 139 7.54 -5.30 10.73
N ASP A 140 8.14 -6.41 10.32
CA ASP A 140 9.27 -6.44 9.39
C ASP A 140 8.89 -5.97 7.98
N LEU A 141 7.61 -6.05 7.62
CA LEU A 141 7.05 -5.49 6.38
C LEU A 141 6.59 -4.01 6.52
N GLY A 142 6.78 -3.39 7.68
CA GLY A 142 6.40 -2.00 7.97
C GLY A 142 4.90 -1.80 8.20
N LEU A 143 4.13 -2.88 8.34
CA LEU A 143 2.66 -2.83 8.43
C LEU A 143 2.16 -2.41 9.82
N ASN A 144 3.04 -2.24 10.80
CA ASN A 144 2.73 -1.62 12.10
C ASN A 144 2.94 -0.09 12.11
N GLY A 145 3.76 0.41 11.18
CA GLY A 145 4.09 1.83 11.05
C GLY A 145 5.04 2.32 12.15
N GLU A 146 5.64 3.50 11.93
CA GLU A 146 6.73 4.02 12.76
C GLU A 146 6.37 4.29 14.24
N ARG A 147 5.09 4.48 14.54
CA ARG A 147 4.58 4.80 15.90
C ARG A 147 3.76 3.67 16.51
N GLY A 148 3.94 2.44 16.06
CA GLY A 148 3.30 1.28 16.65
C GLY A 148 3.58 1.22 18.15
N LYS A 149 2.55 0.97 18.97
CA LYS A 149 2.77 0.72 20.40
C LYS A 149 3.46 -0.63 20.55
N HIS A 150 4.18 -0.83 21.66
CA HIS A 150 4.63 -2.18 22.02
C HIS A 150 3.41 -3.10 22.11
N ASN A 151 3.48 -4.29 21.51
CA ASN A 151 2.37 -5.26 21.40
C ASN A 151 1.16 -4.77 20.58
N ASP A 152 1.35 -3.84 19.64
CA ASP A 152 0.30 -3.42 18.72
C ASP A 152 -0.01 -4.54 17.70
N ARG A 153 -1.14 -5.23 17.91
CA ARG A 153 -1.57 -6.37 17.06
C ARG A 153 -2.55 -5.99 15.95
N LEU A 154 -2.79 -4.69 15.72
CA LEU A 154 -3.82 -4.27 14.76
C LEU A 154 -3.53 -4.76 13.35
N ALA A 155 -2.28 -4.61 12.87
CA ALA A 155 -1.94 -5.02 11.51
C ALA A 155 -2.12 -6.54 11.33
N ARG A 156 -1.71 -7.33 12.32
CA ARG A 156 -1.93 -8.76 12.34
C ARG A 156 -3.41 -9.11 12.27
N GLN A 157 -4.24 -8.55 13.16
CA GLN A 157 -5.67 -8.86 13.21
C GLN A 157 -6.38 -8.51 11.90
N LEU A 158 -6.04 -7.36 11.31
CA LEU A 158 -6.57 -6.96 10.01
C LEU A 158 -6.12 -7.91 8.91
N PHE A 159 -4.84 -8.33 8.92
CA PHE A 159 -4.33 -9.27 7.94
C PHE A 159 -5.02 -10.63 8.03
N GLU A 160 -5.13 -11.22 9.22
CA GLU A 160 -5.83 -12.50 9.45
C GLU A 160 -7.30 -12.43 9.00
N GLU A 161 -7.97 -11.32 9.28
CA GLU A 161 -9.36 -11.09 8.87
C GLU A 161 -9.52 -11.04 7.35
N ILE A 162 -8.70 -10.26 6.64
CA ILE A 162 -8.83 -10.13 5.18
C ILE A 162 -8.22 -11.31 4.41
N SER A 163 -7.27 -12.04 4.99
CA SER A 163 -6.62 -13.20 4.36
C SER A 163 -7.49 -14.45 4.42
N SER A 164 -8.35 -14.56 5.45
CA SER A 164 -9.32 -15.64 5.60
C SER A 164 -10.67 -15.34 4.92
N SER A 165 -10.98 -14.07 4.66
CA SER A 165 -12.23 -13.69 4.01
C SER A 165 -12.21 -13.93 2.50
N GLY A 166 -13.27 -14.55 1.98
CA GLY A 166 -13.55 -14.62 0.54
C GLY A 166 -14.24 -13.37 -0.02
N ARG A 167 -14.62 -12.41 0.83
CA ARG A 167 -15.35 -11.20 0.42
C ARG A 167 -14.71 -9.94 0.98
N ALA A 168 -15.02 -8.80 0.36
CA ALA A 168 -14.55 -7.51 0.84
C ALA A 168 -15.27 -7.08 2.13
N THR A 169 -14.51 -6.54 3.07
CA THR A 169 -15.01 -6.12 4.40
C THR A 169 -14.95 -4.61 4.53
N THR A 170 -16.02 -3.98 5.01
CA THR A 170 -16.05 -2.52 5.21
C THR A 170 -15.09 -2.10 6.34
N LEU A 171 -14.57 -0.86 6.25
CA LEU A 171 -13.75 -0.28 7.33
C LEU A 171 -14.47 -0.25 8.69
N LEU A 172 -15.81 -0.11 8.70
CA LEU A 172 -16.59 -0.13 9.93
C LEU A 172 -16.57 -1.54 10.55
N ALA A 173 -16.86 -2.57 9.75
CA ALA A 173 -16.82 -3.94 10.22
C ALA A 173 -15.42 -4.37 10.70
N LEU A 174 -14.37 -3.90 10.04
CA LEU A 174 -12.99 -4.12 10.49
C LEU A 174 -12.73 -3.44 11.84
N ALA A 175 -13.17 -2.19 12.03
CA ALA A 175 -13.04 -1.47 13.29
C ALA A 175 -13.80 -2.13 14.45
N ASP A 176 -15.02 -2.59 14.18
CA ASP A 176 -15.81 -3.32 15.18
C ASP A 176 -15.12 -4.63 15.58
N LYS A 177 -14.56 -5.37 14.62
CA LYS A 177 -13.85 -6.64 14.86
C LYS A 177 -12.55 -6.46 15.64
N THR A 178 -11.76 -5.43 15.33
CA THR A 178 -10.50 -5.16 16.02
C THR A 178 -10.69 -4.42 17.34
N GLY A 179 -11.90 -3.92 17.63
CA GLY A 179 -12.17 -3.06 18.79
C GLY A 179 -11.42 -1.72 18.73
N ASP A 180 -11.04 -1.28 17.53
CA ASP A 180 -10.09 -0.19 17.31
C ASP A 180 -10.76 0.96 16.53
N SER A 181 -10.22 2.17 16.63
CA SER A 181 -10.87 3.32 15.98
C SER A 181 -10.83 3.22 14.45
N ARG A 182 -11.91 3.65 13.77
CA ARG A 182 -11.99 3.66 12.30
C ARG A 182 -10.81 4.36 11.63
N SER A 183 -10.32 5.46 12.20
CA SER A 183 -9.18 6.22 11.64
C SER A 183 -7.84 5.46 11.76
N ARG A 184 -7.70 4.63 12.80
CA ARG A 184 -6.51 3.80 13.02
C ARG A 184 -6.52 2.58 12.11
N VAL A 185 -7.67 1.91 11.98
CA VAL A 185 -7.91 0.83 11.01
C VAL A 185 -7.66 1.31 9.59
N GLN A 186 -8.22 2.46 9.21
CA GLN A 186 -7.99 3.03 7.88
C GLN A 186 -6.50 3.22 7.61
N ARG A 187 -5.74 3.83 8.53
CA ARG A 187 -4.29 4.01 8.36
C ARG A 187 -3.50 2.70 8.26
N ALA A 188 -3.93 1.64 8.94
CA ALA A 188 -3.30 0.32 8.85
C ALA A 188 -3.60 -0.36 7.51
N VAL A 189 -4.86 -0.33 7.08
CA VAL A 189 -5.28 -0.83 5.77
C VAL A 189 -4.57 -0.08 4.63
N GLU A 190 -4.43 1.25 4.72
CA GLU A 190 -3.73 2.02 3.69
C GLU A 190 -2.27 1.61 3.53
N ARG A 191 -1.61 1.18 4.62
CA ARG A 191 -0.24 0.62 4.54
C ARG A 191 -0.21 -0.74 3.86
N MET A 192 -1.17 -1.62 4.15
CA MET A 192 -1.31 -2.89 3.43
C MET A 192 -1.61 -2.68 1.94
N ARG A 193 -2.40 -1.65 1.60
CA ARG A 193 -2.68 -1.26 0.21
C ARG A 193 -1.44 -0.73 -0.49
N ALA A 194 -0.68 0.16 0.16
CA ALA A 194 0.58 0.67 -0.36
C ALA A 194 1.63 -0.45 -0.56
N ALA A 195 1.64 -1.45 0.31
CA ALA A 195 2.46 -2.65 0.17
C ALA A 195 1.96 -3.62 -0.90
N GLY A 196 0.80 -3.38 -1.51
CA GLY A 196 0.19 -4.25 -2.51
C GLY A 196 -0.46 -5.52 -1.97
N ILE A 197 -0.58 -5.66 -0.64
CA ILE A 197 -1.13 -6.83 0.05
C ILE A 197 -2.66 -6.79 0.09
N ALA A 198 -3.22 -5.60 0.26
CA ALA A 198 -4.66 -5.38 0.27
C ALA A 198 -5.08 -4.49 -0.90
N GLU A 199 -6.36 -4.54 -1.24
CA GLU A 199 -6.97 -3.63 -2.20
C GLU A 199 -8.38 -3.23 -1.77
N ARG A 200 -8.80 -2.07 -2.25
CA ARG A 200 -10.14 -1.56 -2.09
C ARG A 200 -10.97 -1.97 -3.29
N VAL A 201 -12.19 -2.43 -3.03
CA VAL A 201 -13.11 -2.85 -4.09
C VAL A 201 -14.54 -2.34 -3.86
N PRO A 202 -15.27 -2.04 -4.94
CA PRO A 202 -16.71 -1.83 -4.91
C PRO A 202 -17.45 -2.95 -4.17
N MET A 203 -18.43 -2.61 -3.34
CA MET A 203 -19.34 -3.58 -2.73
C MET A 203 -20.71 -3.51 -3.41
N LEU A 204 -20.93 -4.36 -4.41
CA LEU A 204 -22.13 -4.31 -5.27
C LEU A 204 -23.43 -4.61 -4.49
N ASP A 205 -23.35 -5.57 -3.57
CA ASP A 205 -24.42 -5.90 -2.62
C ASP A 205 -24.86 -4.68 -1.79
N ARG A 206 -23.90 -3.83 -1.41
CA ARG A 206 -24.19 -2.59 -0.70
C ARG A 206 -24.78 -1.49 -1.59
N ILE A 207 -24.47 -1.46 -2.89
CA ILE A 207 -25.10 -0.51 -3.83
C ILE A 207 -26.61 -0.74 -3.83
N ALA A 208 -27.06 -1.98 -3.96
CA ALA A 208 -28.50 -2.30 -3.98
C ALA A 208 -29.19 -1.87 -2.68
N GLN A 209 -28.55 -2.09 -1.53
CA GLN A 209 -29.04 -1.65 -0.23
C GLN A 209 -29.16 -0.12 -0.15
N ASP A 210 -28.13 0.62 -0.54
CA ASP A 210 -28.11 2.07 -0.46
C ASP A 210 -29.04 2.73 -1.49
N VAL A 211 -29.16 2.15 -2.68
CA VAL A 211 -30.14 2.57 -3.70
C VAL A 211 -31.56 2.32 -3.18
N TYR A 212 -31.85 1.15 -2.60
CA TYR A 212 -33.16 0.89 -1.99
C TYR A 212 -33.51 1.93 -0.92
N ALA A 213 -32.61 2.15 0.04
CA ALA A 213 -32.82 3.14 1.11
C ALA A 213 -32.95 4.58 0.56
N GLY A 214 -32.16 4.90 -0.47
CA GLY A 214 -32.23 6.17 -1.19
C GLY A 214 -33.58 6.37 -1.89
N LEU A 215 -34.02 5.37 -2.66
CA LEU A 215 -35.29 5.39 -3.39
C LEU A 215 -36.47 5.61 -2.45
N MET A 216 -36.55 4.82 -1.37
CA MET A 216 -37.65 4.92 -0.41
C MET A 216 -37.68 6.30 0.26
N ARG A 217 -36.54 6.79 0.79
CA ARG A 217 -36.48 8.13 1.41
C ARG A 217 -36.82 9.25 0.44
N GLN A 218 -36.25 9.23 -0.76
CA GLN A 218 -36.41 10.32 -1.72
C GLN A 218 -37.81 10.32 -2.32
N HIS A 219 -38.41 9.14 -2.56
CA HIS A 219 -39.80 9.03 -2.96
C HIS A 219 -40.73 9.63 -1.90
N ASP A 220 -40.58 9.23 -0.65
CA ASP A 220 -41.45 9.69 0.43
C ASP A 220 -41.33 11.21 0.67
N ALA A 221 -40.14 11.78 0.45
CA ALA A 221 -39.89 13.20 0.65
C ALA A 221 -40.20 14.09 -0.57
N ARG A 222 -40.06 13.58 -1.81
CA ARG A 222 -40.04 14.39 -3.03
C ARG A 222 -40.88 13.86 -4.18
N GLY A 223 -41.40 12.64 -4.08
CA GLY A 223 -42.27 12.02 -5.07
C GLY A 223 -41.56 11.46 -6.30
N GLU A 224 -42.37 10.81 -7.16
CA GLU A 224 -41.94 10.08 -8.34
C GLU A 224 -41.30 10.97 -9.42
N GLU A 225 -41.88 12.15 -9.68
CA GLU A 225 -41.37 13.09 -10.68
C GLU A 225 -39.93 13.53 -10.37
N TRP A 226 -39.65 13.77 -9.08
CA TRP A 226 -38.30 14.11 -8.64
C TRP A 226 -37.32 12.95 -8.88
N LEU A 227 -37.73 11.70 -8.61
CA LEU A 227 -36.90 10.52 -8.84
C LEU A 227 -36.55 10.34 -10.33
N MET A 228 -37.53 10.53 -11.22
CA MET A 228 -37.32 10.44 -12.67
C MET A 228 -36.39 11.52 -13.21
N THR A 229 -36.46 12.73 -12.66
CA THR A 229 -35.68 13.87 -13.13
C THR A 229 -34.35 13.98 -12.36
N ARG A 230 -34.38 14.61 -11.18
CA ARG A 230 -33.19 14.92 -10.38
C ARG A 230 -32.62 13.71 -9.64
N GLY A 231 -33.45 12.72 -9.32
CA GLY A 231 -33.05 11.47 -8.65
C GLY A 231 -32.32 10.49 -9.56
N GLY A 232 -32.26 10.76 -10.86
CA GLY A 232 -31.42 10.02 -11.81
C GLY A 232 -32.04 8.76 -12.41
N LEU A 233 -33.26 8.38 -12.04
CA LEU A 233 -33.91 7.18 -12.61
C LEU A 233 -34.16 7.33 -14.11
N GLY A 234 -34.51 8.52 -14.60
CA GLY A 234 -34.72 8.77 -16.04
C GLY A 234 -33.46 8.68 -16.90
N ARG A 235 -32.28 8.46 -16.29
CA ARG A 235 -31.01 8.22 -17.01
C ARG A 235 -30.75 6.74 -17.26
N LEU A 236 -31.49 5.86 -16.60
CA LEU A 236 -31.41 4.41 -16.79
C LEU A 236 -32.29 4.00 -17.96
N ASP A 237 -32.08 2.78 -18.45
CA ASP A 237 -32.99 2.19 -19.43
C ASP A 237 -34.44 2.23 -18.95
N GLU A 238 -35.36 2.40 -19.91
CA GLU A 238 -36.78 2.58 -19.64
C GLU A 238 -37.38 1.38 -18.88
N SER A 239 -36.89 0.17 -19.16
CA SER A 239 -37.30 -1.06 -18.47
C SER A 239 -36.88 -1.07 -16.99
N VAL A 240 -35.64 -0.65 -16.71
CA VAL A 240 -35.06 -0.59 -15.35
C VAL A 240 -35.76 0.49 -14.53
N SER A 241 -35.86 1.71 -15.08
CA SER A 241 -36.48 2.86 -14.42
C SER A 241 -37.96 2.60 -14.08
N LYS A 242 -38.74 2.06 -15.03
CA LYS A 242 -40.14 1.67 -14.79
C LYS A 242 -40.26 0.59 -13.71
N SER A 243 -39.36 -0.39 -13.72
CA SER A 243 -39.38 -1.47 -12.72
C SER A 243 -39.10 -0.95 -11.30
N LEU A 244 -38.11 -0.08 -11.14
CA LEU A 244 -37.80 0.56 -9.86
C LEU A 244 -38.97 1.42 -9.37
N ILE A 245 -39.54 2.27 -10.23
CA ILE A 245 -40.67 3.14 -9.85
C ILE A 245 -41.92 2.35 -9.50
N ALA A 246 -42.30 1.38 -10.33
CA ALA A 246 -43.45 0.53 -10.06
C ALA A 246 -43.26 -0.20 -8.73
N GLY A 247 -42.03 -0.65 -8.45
CA GLY A 247 -41.65 -1.28 -7.20
C GLY A 247 -41.81 -0.35 -5.99
N VAL A 248 -41.30 0.89 -6.06
CA VAL A 248 -41.45 1.93 -5.03
C VAL A 248 -42.92 2.26 -4.79
N ARG A 249 -43.68 2.55 -5.86
CA ARG A 249 -45.10 2.91 -5.80
C ARG A 249 -45.95 1.83 -5.13
N LYS A 250 -45.65 0.55 -5.43
CA LYS A 250 -46.32 -0.61 -4.84
C LYS A 250 -45.75 -1.03 -3.48
N LYS A 251 -44.73 -0.33 -2.96
CA LYS A 251 -43.98 -0.70 -1.73
C LYS A 251 -43.54 -2.17 -1.73
N SER A 252 -43.14 -2.66 -2.91
CA SER A 252 -42.84 -4.07 -3.16
C SER A 252 -41.35 -4.34 -3.39
N LEU A 253 -40.53 -3.29 -3.41
CA LEU A 253 -39.07 -3.43 -3.48
C LEU A 253 -38.52 -3.98 -2.16
N ASN A 254 -37.49 -4.80 -2.31
CA ASN A 254 -36.56 -5.19 -1.27
C ASN A 254 -35.14 -5.12 -1.87
N ILE A 255 -34.11 -5.38 -1.07
CA ILE A 255 -32.71 -5.27 -1.51
C ILE A 255 -32.42 -6.23 -2.67
N GLU A 256 -32.90 -7.48 -2.58
CA GLU A 256 -32.69 -8.49 -3.64
C GLU A 256 -33.31 -8.06 -4.97
N LYS A 257 -34.56 -7.58 -4.97
CA LYS A 257 -35.21 -7.08 -6.20
C LYS A 257 -34.47 -5.89 -6.80
N VAL A 258 -33.97 -4.97 -5.97
CA VAL A 258 -33.17 -3.84 -6.47
C VAL A 258 -31.88 -4.36 -7.11
N GLN A 259 -31.22 -5.35 -6.49
CA GLN A 259 -30.03 -5.99 -7.06
C GLN A 259 -30.33 -6.64 -8.41
N ASP A 260 -31.42 -7.42 -8.52
CA ASP A 260 -31.82 -8.07 -9.77
C ASP A 260 -32.16 -7.06 -10.88
N ILE A 261 -32.88 -5.98 -10.53
CA ILE A 261 -33.23 -4.91 -11.47
C ILE A 261 -31.99 -4.14 -11.94
N LEU A 262 -30.98 -3.97 -11.07
CA LEU A 262 -29.73 -3.27 -11.39
C LEU A 262 -28.67 -4.17 -12.02
N ALA A 263 -28.80 -5.50 -11.98
CA ALA A 263 -27.85 -6.44 -12.56
C ALA A 263 -27.42 -6.13 -14.02
N PRO A 264 -28.33 -5.72 -14.94
CA PRO A 264 -27.93 -5.35 -16.30
C PRO A 264 -27.30 -3.94 -16.42
N VAL A 265 -27.35 -3.13 -15.37
CA VAL A 265 -26.89 -1.73 -15.39
C VAL A 265 -25.38 -1.67 -15.16
N PRO A 266 -24.59 -1.00 -16.03
CA PRO A 266 -23.16 -0.82 -15.81
C PRO A 266 -22.84 -0.13 -14.47
N LEU A 267 -21.74 -0.52 -13.82
CA LEU A 267 -21.36 -0.03 -12.50
C LEU A 267 -21.26 1.50 -12.41
N ASP A 268 -20.75 2.17 -13.44
CA ASP A 268 -20.68 3.62 -13.46
C ASP A 268 -22.06 4.29 -13.46
N ALA A 269 -23.05 3.70 -14.16
CA ALA A 269 -24.42 4.19 -14.13
C ALA A 269 -25.08 3.95 -12.76
N GLN A 270 -24.82 2.80 -12.13
CA GLN A 270 -25.27 2.53 -10.75
C GLN A 270 -24.66 3.52 -9.76
N ARG A 271 -23.36 3.85 -9.90
CA ARG A 271 -22.67 4.86 -9.09
C ARG A 271 -23.29 6.24 -9.26
N VAL A 272 -23.59 6.65 -10.50
CA VAL A 272 -24.26 7.92 -10.77
C VAL A 272 -25.64 7.96 -10.12
N LEU A 273 -26.43 6.89 -10.24
CA LEU A 273 -27.74 6.77 -9.59
C LEU A 273 -27.63 6.90 -8.07
N LEU A 274 -26.68 6.18 -7.46
CA LEU A 274 -26.46 6.23 -6.03
C LEU A 274 -26.13 7.67 -5.57
N ASN A 275 -25.25 8.36 -6.30
CA ASN A 275 -24.88 9.73 -6.00
C ASN A 275 -26.07 10.71 -6.15
N THR A 276 -26.93 10.54 -7.16
CA THR A 276 -28.12 11.39 -7.35
C THR A 276 -29.17 11.17 -6.27
N LEU A 277 -29.23 9.97 -5.68
CA LEU A 277 -30.07 9.66 -4.52
C LEU A 277 -29.48 10.15 -3.19
N GLY A 278 -28.26 10.71 -3.20
CA GLY A 278 -27.55 11.23 -2.03
C GLY A 278 -26.69 10.19 -1.29
N GLY A 279 -26.46 9.02 -1.90
CA GLY A 279 -25.52 8.02 -1.41
C GLY A 279 -24.09 8.28 -1.85
N ARG A 280 -23.16 7.41 -1.41
CA ARG A 280 -21.76 7.38 -1.85
C ARG A 280 -21.38 5.93 -2.09
N MET A 281 -20.50 5.70 -3.06
CA MET A 281 -20.05 4.36 -3.40
C MET A 281 -19.50 3.61 -2.17
N PRO A 282 -20.10 2.47 -1.79
CA PRO A 282 -19.59 1.65 -0.70
C PRO A 282 -18.36 0.89 -1.18
N TYR A 283 -17.29 0.99 -0.41
CA TYR A 283 -16.04 0.29 -0.67
C TYR A 283 -15.69 -0.62 0.51
N GLY A 284 -15.27 -1.84 0.15
CA GLY A 284 -14.71 -2.82 1.06
C GLY A 284 -13.21 -2.98 0.83
N ILE A 285 -12.57 -3.65 1.77
CA ILE A 285 -11.16 -4.00 1.74
C ILE A 285 -11.06 -5.52 1.65
N ARG A 286 -10.20 -6.01 0.76
CA ARG A 286 -9.87 -7.44 0.63
C ARG A 286 -8.39 -7.64 0.41
N ILE A 287 -7.91 -8.87 0.54
CA ILE A 287 -6.57 -9.26 0.08
C ILE A 287 -6.49 -9.14 -1.46
N SER A 288 -5.33 -8.74 -1.99
CA SER A 288 -5.14 -8.28 -3.38
C SER A 288 -5.02 -9.38 -4.44
N GLY A 289 -5.35 -10.63 -4.09
CA GLY A 289 -5.27 -11.79 -4.96
C GLY A 289 -6.16 -12.95 -4.49
N ARG A 290 -6.49 -13.84 -5.43
CA ARG A 290 -7.35 -15.02 -5.17
C ARG A 290 -6.75 -15.99 -4.14
N ASP A 291 -5.42 -16.07 -4.09
CA ASP A 291 -4.63 -16.96 -3.25
C ASP A 291 -3.32 -16.25 -2.82
N GLY A 292 -2.54 -16.89 -1.94
CA GLY A 292 -1.28 -16.35 -1.47
C GLY A 292 -0.23 -16.15 -2.57
N ALA A 293 -0.20 -17.02 -3.58
CA ALA A 293 0.76 -16.93 -4.68
C ALA A 293 0.49 -15.69 -5.54
N ALA A 294 -0.78 -15.39 -5.83
CA ALA A 294 -1.19 -14.20 -6.56
C ALA A 294 -0.84 -12.91 -5.80
N VAL A 295 -1.01 -12.89 -4.47
CA VAL A 295 -0.60 -11.76 -3.63
C VAL A 295 0.93 -11.59 -3.70
N LYS A 296 1.69 -12.67 -3.49
CA LYS A 296 3.15 -12.65 -3.60
C LYS A 296 3.61 -12.13 -4.95
N GLU A 297 3.07 -12.66 -6.05
CA GLU A 297 3.43 -12.24 -7.41
C GLU A 297 3.16 -10.75 -7.64
N ARG A 298 2.00 -10.26 -7.16
CA ARG A 298 1.63 -8.85 -7.28
C ARG A 298 2.63 -7.94 -6.56
N VAL A 299 2.95 -8.23 -5.31
CA VAL A 299 3.89 -7.42 -4.51
C VAL A 299 5.29 -7.48 -5.11
N MET A 300 5.76 -8.66 -5.53
CA MET A 300 7.05 -8.83 -6.20
C MET A 300 7.13 -8.02 -7.50
N ARG A 301 6.07 -8.00 -8.31
CA ARG A 301 6.01 -7.23 -9.55
C ARG A 301 6.13 -5.72 -9.30
N GLN A 302 5.50 -5.21 -8.24
CA GLN A 302 5.59 -3.81 -7.85
C GLN A 302 6.98 -3.46 -7.30
N ALA A 303 7.57 -4.35 -6.49
CA ALA A 303 8.94 -4.21 -6.01
C ALA A 303 9.95 -4.19 -7.17
N ASP A 304 9.85 -5.12 -8.13
CA ASP A 304 10.73 -5.19 -9.30
C ASP A 304 10.65 -3.93 -10.16
N ARG A 305 9.45 -3.34 -10.30
CA ARG A 305 9.27 -2.04 -10.99
C ARG A 305 10.01 -0.92 -10.28
N THR A 306 9.93 -0.85 -8.95
CA THR A 306 10.62 0.15 -8.13
C THR A 306 12.13 -0.04 -8.17
N LEU A 307 12.62 -1.27 -7.98
CA LEU A 307 14.05 -1.59 -8.05
C LEU A 307 14.64 -1.28 -9.43
N ARG A 308 13.90 -1.56 -10.51
CA ARG A 308 14.34 -1.20 -11.87
C ARG A 308 14.51 0.31 -12.03
N ARG A 309 13.58 1.11 -11.51
CA ARG A 309 13.71 2.58 -11.53
C ARG A 309 14.93 3.06 -10.75
N LEU A 310 15.21 2.47 -9.58
CA LEU A 310 16.41 2.79 -8.79
C LEU A 310 17.69 2.50 -9.58
N ARG A 311 17.79 1.32 -10.22
CA ARG A 311 18.94 0.97 -11.07
C ARG A 311 19.13 1.95 -12.22
N THR A 312 18.05 2.32 -12.92
CA THR A 312 18.12 3.30 -14.02
C THR A 312 18.63 4.66 -13.54
N VAL A 313 18.20 5.12 -12.36
CA VAL A 313 18.71 6.37 -11.78
C VAL A 313 20.19 6.24 -11.39
N ALA A 314 20.59 5.13 -10.79
CA ALA A 314 21.98 4.89 -10.39
C ALA A 314 22.93 4.83 -11.61
N GLN A 315 22.53 4.16 -12.69
CA GLN A 315 23.29 4.12 -13.94
C GLN A 315 23.51 5.52 -14.53
N ARG A 316 22.44 6.32 -14.61
CA ARG A 316 22.54 7.71 -15.08
C ARG A 316 23.45 8.58 -14.21
N LEU A 317 23.49 8.30 -12.90
CA LEU A 317 24.36 9.02 -11.98
C LEU A 317 25.82 8.66 -12.23
N ASP A 318 26.15 7.38 -12.38
CA ASP A 318 27.52 6.96 -12.74
C ASP A 318 27.96 7.54 -14.10
N GLU A 319 27.08 7.51 -15.11
CA GLU A 319 27.34 8.12 -16.43
C GLU A 319 27.66 9.62 -16.33
N SER A 320 26.91 10.35 -15.48
CA SER A 320 27.12 11.79 -15.27
C SER A 320 28.37 12.13 -14.47
N LEU A 321 28.90 11.19 -13.68
CA LEU A 321 30.13 11.39 -12.91
C LEU A 321 31.38 11.03 -13.73
N ALA A 322 31.22 10.20 -14.75
CA ALA A 322 32.29 9.83 -15.69
C ALA A 322 32.50 10.84 -16.83
N SER A 323 31.53 11.74 -17.05
CA SER A 323 31.57 12.84 -18.04
C SER A 323 32.16 14.12 -17.47
#